data_AF-A0A7W3TT84-F1
#
_entry.id   AF-A0A7W3TT84-F1
#
_cell.length_a   1.000
_cell.length_b   1.000
_cell.length_c   1.000
_cell.angle_alpha   90.00
_cell.angle_beta   90.00
_cell.angle_gamma   90.00
#
_symmetry.space_group_name_H-M   'P 1'
#
loop_
_entity.id
_entity.type
_entity.pdbx_description
1 polymer ?
#
loop_
_entity_poly.entity_id
_entity_poly.type
_entity_poly.pdbx_seq_one_letter_code
_entity_poly.pdbx_strand_id
1 'polypeptide(L)' 'MQEQIINILADATGRDTADFSDASQNLFESGLLDSMATVSLLLGLQDAFGVQVPVSEFDRSQWDTIEKIEERVKELQNA' A
#
# COMPACT_ATOMS: atom_id res chain seq x y z
N MET A 1 2.27 -0.70 -12.19
CA MET A 1 2.61 -0.81 -10.75
C MET A 1 1.50 -0.18 -9.91
N GLN A 2 1.16 1.08 -10.16
CA GLN A 2 0.06 1.77 -9.48
C GLN A 2 -1.28 1.00 -9.50
N GLU A 3 -1.74 0.51 -10.65
CA GLU A 3 -2.95 -0.32 -10.74
C GLU A 3 -2.89 -1.60 -9.88
N GLN A 4 -1.73 -2.25 -9.82
CA GLN A 4 -1.56 -3.43 -8.96
C GLN A 4 -1.60 -3.06 -7.48
N ILE A 5 -0.98 -1.94 -7.08
CA ILE A 5 -1.04 -1.44 -5.71
C ILE A 5 -2.50 -1.13 -5.34
N ILE A 6 -3.25 -0.49 -6.25
CA ILE A 6 -4.68 -0.21 -6.07
C ILE A 6 -5.48 -1.50 -5.89
N ASN A 7 -5.24 -2.53 -6.71
CA ASN A 7 -5.92 -3.83 -6.56
C ASN A 7 -5.59 -4.48 -5.22
N ILE A 8 -4.32 -4.47 -4.79
CA ILE A 8 -3.91 -5.03 -3.50
C ILE A 8 -4.56 -4.24 -2.35
N LEU A 9 -4.62 -2.91 -2.45
CA LEU A 9 -5.29 -2.05 -1.47
C LEU A 9 -6.79 -2.37 -1.39
N ALA A 10 -7.45 -2.51 -2.53
CA ALA A 10 -8.86 -2.91 -2.61
C ALA A 10 -9.10 -4.27 -1.94
N ASP A 11 -8.29 -5.28 -2.25
CA ASP A 11 -8.38 -6.60 -1.65
C ASP A 11 -8.07 -6.59 -0.14
N ALA A 12 -7.03 -5.84 0.27
CA ALA A 12 -6.60 -5.74 1.67
C ALA A 12 -7.61 -5.01 2.56
N THR A 13 -8.35 -4.06 1.99
CA THR A 13 -9.35 -3.24 2.70
C THR A 13 -10.77 -3.77 2.51
N GLY A 14 -10.98 -4.70 1.57
CA GLY A 14 -12.30 -5.17 1.17
C GLY A 14 -13.14 -4.10 0.49
N ARG A 15 -12.50 -3.12 -0.16
CA ARG A 15 -13.13 -1.97 -0.83
C ARG A 15 -12.98 -2.09 -2.35
N ASP A 16 -13.60 -1.16 -3.08
CA ASP A 16 -13.43 -1.07 -4.52
C ASP A 16 -12.17 -0.26 -4.88
N THR A 17 -11.49 -0.64 -5.95
CA THR A 17 -10.42 0.13 -6.60
C THR A 17 -10.80 1.59 -6.88
N ALA A 18 -12.10 1.88 -7.09
CA ALA A 18 -12.60 3.23 -7.28
C ALA A 18 -12.34 4.15 -6.07
N ASP A 19 -12.32 3.60 -4.85
CA ASP A 19 -12.02 4.35 -3.62
C ASP A 19 -10.54 4.80 -3.58
N PHE A 20 -9.67 4.14 -4.36
CA PHE A 20 -8.24 4.40 -4.46
C PHE A 20 -7.86 5.14 -5.74
N SER A 21 -8.83 5.75 -6.42
CA SER A 21 -8.59 6.51 -7.66
C SER A 21 -7.71 7.74 -7.47
N ASP A 22 -7.74 8.34 -6.28
CA ASP A 22 -6.82 9.42 -5.91
C ASP A 22 -5.56 8.83 -5.26
N ALA A 23 -4.43 8.95 -5.97
CA ALA A 23 -3.14 8.45 -5.50
C ALA A 23 -2.46 9.36 -4.48
N SER A 24 -2.91 10.62 -4.36
CA SER A 24 -2.38 11.66 -3.48
C SER A 24 -3.13 11.77 -2.16
N GLN A 25 -4.32 11.15 -2.06
CA GLN A 25 -5.10 11.16 -0.83
C GLN A 25 -4.43 10.33 0.27
N ASN A 26 -4.58 10.78 1.51
CA ASN A 26 -4.09 10.04 2.66
C ASN A 26 -5.05 8.88 3.00
N LEU A 27 -4.58 7.65 2.81
CA LEU A 27 -5.34 6.42 3.00
C LEU A 27 -5.69 6.18 4.48
N PHE A 28 -4.84 6.61 5.41
CA PHE A 28 -5.09 6.48 6.85
C PHE A 28 -6.08 7.53 7.35
N GLU A 29 -5.92 8.79 6.94
CA GLU A 29 -6.83 9.87 7.35
C GLU A 29 -8.23 9.73 6.74
N SER A 30 -8.32 9.21 5.52
CA SER A 30 -9.61 8.89 4.87
C SER A 30 -10.30 7.67 5.48
N GLY A 31 -9.62 6.89 6.32
CA GLY A 31 -10.13 5.62 6.85
C GLY A 31 -10.26 4.52 5.78
N LEU A 32 -9.53 4.65 4.68
CA LEU A 32 -9.42 3.60 3.67
C LEU A 32 -8.49 2.49 4.17
N LEU A 33 -7.39 2.83 4.84
CA LEU A 33 -6.39 1.88 5.35
C LEU A 33 -6.35 1.85 6.88
N ASP A 34 -6.58 0.67 7.44
CA ASP A 34 -6.45 0.38 8.86
C ASP A 34 -5.16 -0.38 9.20
N SER A 35 -4.86 -0.49 10.50
CA SER A 35 -3.66 -1.22 10.98
C SER A 35 -3.66 -2.69 10.54
N MET A 36 -4.83 -3.33 10.43
CA MET A 36 -4.97 -4.70 9.93
C MET A 36 -4.88 -4.78 8.40
N ALA A 37 -5.52 -3.84 7.70
CA ALA A 37 -5.45 -3.76 6.24
C ALA A 37 -4.03 -3.49 5.76
N THR A 38 -3.25 -2.71 6.52
CA THR A 38 -1.83 -2.45 6.27
C THR A 38 -1.02 -3.76 6.22
N VAL A 39 -1.24 -4.68 7.15
CA VAL A 39 -0.53 -5.97 7.14
C VAL A 39 -0.89 -6.78 5.89
N SER A 40 -2.18 -6.81 5.52
CA SER A 40 -2.65 -7.49 4.31
C SER A 40 -2.07 -6.87 3.04
N LEU A 41 -1.97 -5.53 3.00
CA LEU A 41 -1.29 -4.80 1.93
C LEU A 41 0.18 -5.22 1.82
N LEU A 42 0.93 -5.23 2.93
CA LEU A 42 2.35 -5.61 2.90
C LEU A 42 2.55 -7.05 2.40
N LEU A 43 1.68 -7.97 2.81
CA LEU A 43 1.69 -9.35 2.31
C LEU A 43 1.38 -9.41 0.81
N GLY A 44 0.38 -8.66 0.33
CA GLY A 44 0.05 -8.61 -1.09
C GLY A 44 1.16 -7.98 -1.93
N LEU A 45 1.83 -6.96 -1.42
CA LEU A 45 3.01 -6.37 -2.07
C LEU A 45 4.19 -7.35 -2.11
N GLN A 46 4.40 -8.12 -1.05
CA GLN A 46 5.41 -9.17 -1.02
C GLN A 46 5.14 -10.24 -2.07
N ASP A 47 3.89 -10.68 -2.22
CA ASP A 47 3.52 -11.69 -3.21
C ASP A 47 3.60 -11.15 -4.66
N ALA A 48 3.11 -9.93 -4.89
CA ALA A 48 3.05 -9.33 -6.22
C ALA A 48 4.41 -8.82 -6.72
N PHE A 49 5.23 -8.25 -5.84
CA PHE A 49 6.47 -7.54 -6.21
C PHE A 49 7.74 -8.20 -5.65
N GLY A 50 7.61 -9.17 -4.73
CA GLY A 50 8.75 -9.82 -4.08
C GLY A 50 9.41 -8.97 -2.99
N VAL A 51 8.80 -7.83 -2.59
CA VAL A 51 9.37 -6.91 -1.60
C VAL A 51 8.95 -7.29 -0.19
N GLN A 52 9.91 -7.44 0.73
CA GLN A 52 9.62 -7.75 2.12
C GLN A 52 9.80 -6.51 2.99
N VAL A 53 8.69 -6.03 3.57
CA VAL A 53 8.70 -4.87 4.46
C VAL A 53 8.39 -5.31 5.88
N PRO A 54 9.34 -5.25 6.81
CA PRO A 54 9.09 -5.52 8.22
C PRO A 54 8.12 -4.49 8.79
N VAL A 55 7.13 -4.93 9.57
CA VAL A 55 6.19 -4.02 10.25
C VAL A 55 6.92 -3.06 11.21
N SER A 56 8.10 -3.44 11.71
CA SER A 56 8.97 -2.59 12.52
C SER A 56 9.58 -1.42 11.76
N GLU A 57 9.76 -1.57 10.44
CA GLU A 57 10.29 -0.52 9.55
C GLU A 57 9.17 0.21 8.80
N PHE A 58 7.93 -0.23 8.98
CA PHE A 58 6.76 0.38 8.37
C PHE A 58 6.43 1.71 9.05
N ASP A 59 6.56 2.80 8.30
CA ASP A 59 6.18 4.14 8.75
C ASP A 59 4.93 4.62 8.02
N ARG A 60 3.83 4.87 8.75
CA ARG A 60 2.58 5.34 8.16
C ARG A 60 2.75 6.60 7.33
N SER A 61 3.64 7.52 7.73
CA SER A 61 3.90 8.77 6.99
C SER A 61 4.57 8.57 5.64
N GLN A 62 5.20 7.40 5.45
CA GLN A 62 5.88 7.01 4.21
C GLN A 62 5.01 6.11 3.33
N TRP A 63 3.85 5.68 3.82
CA TRP A 63 2.93 4.76 3.15
C TRP A 63 1.49 5.29 3.21
N ASP A 64 1.33 6.58 3.46
CA ASP A 64 0.03 7.23 3.62
C ASP A 64 -0.66 7.51 2.29
N THR A 65 0.07 7.57 1.18
CA THR A 65 -0.47 7.78 -0.17
C THR A 65 0.03 6.70 -1.12
N ILE A 66 -0.74 6.44 -2.18
CA ILE A 66 -0.39 5.42 -3.19
C ILE A 66 0.92 5.77 -3.88
N GLU A 67 1.18 7.05 -4.14
CA GLU A 67 2.43 7.52 -4.74
C GLU A 67 3.65 7.14 -3.89
N LYS A 68 3.58 7.35 -2.57
CA LYS A 68 4.69 6.98 -1.68
C LYS A 68 4.83 5.47 -1.55
N ILE A 69 3.72 4.73 -1.47
CA ILE A 69 3.74 3.25 -1.48
C ILE A 69 4.47 2.75 -2.73
N GLU A 70 4.15 3.30 -3.90
CA GLU A 70 4.81 2.95 -5.16
C GLU A 70 6.31 3.25 -5.12
N GLU A 71 6.69 4.43 -4.63
CA GLU A 71 8.10 4.82 -4.48
C GLU A 71 8.85 3.85 -3.57
N ARG A 72 8.27 3.50 -2.41
CA ARG A 72 8.85 2.53 -1.48
C ARG A 72 9.00 1.14 -2.08
N VAL A 73 7.98 0.66 -2.78
CA VAL A 73 8.05 -0.63 -3.48
C VAL A 73 9.17 -0.60 -4.52
N LYS A 74 9.32 0.49 -5.29
CA LYS A 74 10.42 0.63 -6.26
C LYS A 74 11.79 0.68 -5.60
N GLU A 75 11.94 1.40 -4.48
CA GLU A 75 13.19 1.43 -3.72
C GLU A 75 13.59 0.01 -3.29
N LEU A 76 12.65 -0.74 -2.73
CA LEU A 76 12.88 -2.10 -2.24
C LEU A 76 13.12 -3.13 -3.35
N GLN A 77 12.51 -2.95 -4.53
CA GLN A 77 12.78 -3.81 -5.68
C GLN A 77 14.17 -3.59 -6.29
N ASN A 78 14.75 -2.39 -6.12
CA ASN A 78 16.07 -2.04 -6.65
C ASN A 78 17.19 -2.16 -5.61
N ALA A 79 16.88 -2.52 -4.36
CA ALA A 79 17.82 -2.74 -3.28
C ALA A 79 18.34 -4.19 -3.27
#